data_AF-J3DFH8-F1
#
_entry.id   AF-J3DFH8-F1
#
_cell.length_a   1.000
_cell.length_b   1.000
_cell.length_c   1.000
_cell.angle_alpha   90.00
_cell.angle_beta   90.00
_cell.angle_gamma   90.00
#
_symmetry.space_group_name_H-M   'P 1'
#
loop_
_entity.id
_entity.type
_entity.pdbx_description
1 polymer ?
#
loop_
_entity_poly.entity_id
_entity_poly.type
_entity_poly.pdbx_seq_one_letter_code
_entity_poly.pdbx_strand_id
1 'polypeptide(L)'
;MTSAYAELLMYVAPEPVRQANERWLSRILERLGATRRNAEGLSLMDLWLSPHLLLTQTCGYPLMTALRARVRIIGRPRYELPDASGGS
;
A
#
# COMPACT_ATOMS: atom_id res chain seq x y z
N MET A 1 16.51 -13.61 4.38
CA MET A 1 15.80 -12.33 4.15
C MET A 1 14.47 -12.66 3.52
N THR A 2 13.37 -12.12 4.05
CA THR A 2 12.02 -12.41 3.55
C THR A 2 11.71 -11.50 2.36
N SER A 3 11.21 -12.06 1.26
CA SER A 3 10.83 -11.29 0.07
C SER A 3 9.32 -11.12 -0.03
N ALA A 4 8.85 -9.87 -0.13
CA ALA A 4 7.43 -9.52 -0.03
C ALA A 4 7.01 -8.39 -0.99
N TYR A 5 5.71 -8.27 -1.23
CA TYR A 5 5.11 -7.15 -1.96
C TYR A 5 4.84 -5.98 -1.02
N ALA A 6 5.29 -4.79 -1.39
CA ALA A 6 5.06 -3.55 -0.66
C ALA A 6 4.79 -2.42 -1.68
N GLU A 7 3.52 -2.08 -1.89
CA GLU A 7 3.09 -1.34 -3.09
C GLU A 7 1.93 -0.37 -2.84
N LEU A 8 1.97 0.82 -3.45
CA LEU A 8 0.91 1.84 -3.35
C LEU A 8 0.27 2.12 -4.73
N LEU A 9 -0.17 1.05 -5.40
CA LEU A 9 -0.58 1.07 -6.82
C LEU A 9 -2.06 1.37 -7.08
N MET A 10 -2.87 1.54 -6.02
CA MET A 10 -4.32 1.75 -6.20
C MET A 10 -4.63 3.04 -6.97
N TYR A 11 -3.83 4.09 -6.75
CA TYR A 11 -4.00 5.38 -7.38
C TYR A 11 -2.76 5.75 -8.16
N VAL A 12 -2.96 6.36 -9.34
CA VAL A 12 -1.86 6.98 -10.08
C VAL A 12 -1.42 8.22 -9.30
N ALA A 13 -0.22 8.17 -8.73
CA ALA A 13 0.34 9.24 -7.93
C ALA A 13 1.10 10.25 -8.81
N PRO A 14 0.92 11.57 -8.61
CA PRO A 14 1.80 12.59 -9.17
C PRO A 14 3.26 12.32 -8.80
N GLU A 15 4.19 12.76 -9.65
CA GLU A 15 5.63 12.53 -9.47
C GLU A 15 6.15 12.77 -8.04
N PRO A 16 5.84 13.91 -7.38
CA PRO A 16 6.36 14.16 -6.03
C PRO A 16 5.82 13.16 -4.99
N VAL A 17 4.56 12.74 -5.15
CA VAL A 17 3.90 11.76 -4.27
C VAL A 17 4.49 10.38 -4.50
N ARG A 18 4.73 9.99 -5.77
CA ARG A 18 5.38 8.72 -6.09
C ARG A 18 6.77 8.63 -5.46
N GLN A 19 7.58 9.69 -5.58
CA GLN A 19 8.91 9.70 -4.96
C GLN A 19 8.86 9.61 -3.42
N ALA A 20 7.88 10.28 -2.79
CA ALA A 20 7.68 10.17 -1.34
C ALA A 20 7.27 8.76 -0.93
N ASN A 21 6.35 8.14 -1.66
CA ASN A 21 5.92 6.75 -1.47
C ASN A 21 7.10 5.78 -1.57
N GLU A 22 7.94 5.92 -2.62
CA GLU A 22 9.12 5.08 -2.81
C GLU A 22 10.12 5.20 -1.67
N ARG A 23 10.41 6.43 -1.21
CA ARG A 23 11.27 6.62 -0.03
C ARG A 23 10.67 5.97 1.22
N TRP A 24 9.37 6.09 1.43
CA TRP A 24 8.69 5.52 2.58
C TRP A 24 8.70 3.98 2.58
N LEU A 25 8.39 3.36 1.44
CA LEU A 25 8.42 1.91 1.26
C LEU A 25 9.83 1.33 1.46
N SER A 26 10.85 1.96 0.85
CA SER A 26 12.24 1.54 1.05
C SER A 26 12.65 1.56 2.53
N ARG A 27 12.26 2.61 3.27
CA ARG A 27 12.58 2.72 4.71
C ARG A 27 11.86 1.69 5.56
N ILE A 28 10.64 1.29 5.19
CA ILE A 28 9.93 0.19 5.86
C ILE A 28 10.67 -1.13 5.62
N LEU A 29 11.01 -1.42 4.37
CA LEU A 29 11.71 -2.66 4.00
C LEU A 29 13.08 -2.77 4.67
N GLU A 30 13.86 -1.69 4.69
CA GLU A 30 15.14 -1.59 5.41
C GLU A 30 14.98 -1.94 6.89
N ARG A 31 14.00 -1.30 7.57
CA ARG A 31 13.74 -1.52 9.01
C ARG A 31 13.28 -2.94 9.33
N LEU A 32 12.64 -3.61 8.37
CA LEU A 32 12.14 -4.98 8.53
C LEU A 32 13.11 -6.05 8.01
N GLY A 33 14.23 -5.66 7.39
CA GLY A 33 15.17 -6.60 6.77
C GLY A 33 14.56 -7.43 5.63
N ALA A 34 13.59 -6.85 4.91
CA ALA A 34 12.85 -7.51 3.83
C ALA A 34 13.27 -6.98 2.45
N THR A 35 13.07 -7.79 1.41
CA THR A 35 13.29 -7.38 0.01
C THR A 35 11.97 -7.19 -0.73
N ARG A 36 11.90 -6.19 -1.61
CA ARG A 36 10.71 -5.92 -2.42
C ARG A 36 10.65 -6.85 -3.62
N ARG A 37 9.49 -7.47 -3.85
CA ARG A 37 9.17 -8.19 -5.08
C ARG A 37 8.72 -7.20 -6.17
N ASN A 38 9.02 -7.51 -7.43
CA ASN A 38 8.48 -6.73 -8.55
C ASN A 38 6.97 -7.01 -8.70
N ALA A 39 6.15 -5.97 -8.62
CA ALA A 39 4.70 -6.03 -8.79
C ALA A 39 4.22 -5.66 -10.20
N GLU A 40 5.13 -5.42 -11.14
CA GLU A 40 4.81 -5.06 -12.52
C GLU A 40 3.92 -6.11 -13.19
N GLY A 41 2.84 -5.65 -13.82
CA GLY A 41 1.87 -6.51 -14.51
C GLY A 41 0.89 -7.25 -13.61
N LEU A 42 1.03 -7.20 -12.27
CA LEU A 42 0.04 -7.79 -11.35
C LEU A 42 -1.24 -6.97 -11.31
N SER A 43 -2.39 -7.66 -11.27
CA SER A 43 -3.65 -7.01 -10.94
C SER A 43 -3.67 -6.60 -9.46
N LEU A 44 -4.49 -5.61 -9.11
CA LEU A 44 -4.68 -5.21 -7.71
C LEU A 44 -5.19 -6.37 -6.84
N MET A 45 -6.06 -7.23 -7.38
CA MET A 45 -6.59 -8.37 -6.63
C MET A 45 -5.50 -9.41 -6.34
N ASP A 46 -4.64 -9.71 -7.32
CA ASP A 46 -3.53 -10.66 -7.13
C ASP A 46 -2.51 -10.12 -6.12
N LEU A 47 -2.24 -8.81 -6.16
CA LEU A 47 -1.41 -8.14 -5.18
C LEU A 47 -2.03 -8.21 -3.77
N TRP A 48 -3.30 -7.82 -3.63
CA TRP A 48 -4.00 -7.75 -2.34
C TRP A 48 -4.18 -9.11 -1.67
N LEU A 49 -4.36 -10.18 -2.45
CA LEU A 49 -4.56 -11.54 -1.95
C LEU A 49 -3.25 -12.36 -1.89
N SER A 50 -2.12 -11.75 -2.25
CA SER A 50 -0.84 -12.44 -2.23
C SER A 50 -0.49 -12.91 -0.81
N PRO A 51 -0.08 -14.18 -0.61
CA PRO A 51 0.43 -14.64 0.69
C PRO A 51 1.76 -13.98 1.06
N HIS A 52 2.39 -13.28 0.11
CA HIS A 52 3.62 -12.52 0.33
C HIS A 52 3.37 -11.01 0.43
N LEU A 53 2.11 -10.58 0.61
CA LEU A 53 1.78 -9.18 0.83
C LEU A 53 2.31 -8.71 2.20
N LEU A 54 3.18 -7.72 2.19
CA LEU A 54 3.61 -7.02 3.40
C LEU A 54 2.72 -5.81 3.68
N LEU A 55 2.51 -4.96 2.67
CA LEU A 55 1.73 -3.73 2.80
C LEU A 55 1.24 -3.28 1.43
N THR A 56 0.01 -2.78 1.37
CA THR A 56 -0.50 -2.08 0.20
C THR A 56 -1.61 -1.09 0.55
N GLN A 57 -2.07 -0.35 -0.45
CA GLN A 57 -3.19 0.57 -0.35
C GLN A 57 -4.46 -0.06 -0.94
N THR A 58 -5.59 0.19 -0.28
CA THR A 58 -6.93 -0.10 -0.79
C THR A 58 -7.90 0.99 -0.31
N CYS A 59 -9.03 1.16 -0.99
CA CYS A 59 -10.12 2.02 -0.52
C CYS A 59 -11.15 1.18 0.25
N GLY A 60 -12.21 1.83 0.73
CA GLY A 60 -13.24 1.15 1.52
C GLY A 60 -13.96 0.02 0.77
N TYR A 61 -14.19 0.15 -0.53
CA TYR A 61 -15.01 -0.81 -1.27
C TYR A 61 -14.36 -2.21 -1.39
N PRO A 62 -13.13 -2.37 -1.91
CA PRO A 62 -12.47 -3.69 -1.94
C PRO A 62 -12.19 -4.21 -0.52
N LEU A 63 -11.87 -3.31 0.42
CA LEU A 63 -11.67 -3.67 1.83
C LEU A 63 -12.89 -4.40 2.41
N MET A 64 -14.10 -3.89 2.14
CA MET A 64 -15.34 -4.43 2.70
C MET A 64 -15.88 -5.63 1.91
N THR A 65 -15.67 -5.67 0.60
CA THR A 65 -16.28 -6.68 -0.28
C THR A 65 -15.38 -7.89 -0.55
N ALA A 66 -14.06 -7.71 -0.62
CA ALA A 66 -13.13 -8.76 -1.03
C ALA A 66 -12.02 -9.07 -0.01
N LEU A 67 -11.57 -8.07 0.76
CA LEU A 67 -10.40 -8.21 1.63
C LEU A 67 -10.76 -8.39 3.11
N ARG A 68 -12.05 -8.30 3.45
CA ARG A 68 -12.52 -8.48 4.82
C ARG A 68 -12.04 -9.83 5.38
N ALA A 69 -11.45 -9.80 6.57
CA ALA A 69 -10.83 -10.94 7.25
C ALA A 69 -9.64 -11.61 6.53
N ARG A 70 -9.22 -11.12 5.36
CA ARG A 70 -8.03 -11.60 4.64
C ARG A 70 -6.81 -10.73 4.86
N VAL A 71 -7.03 -9.46 5.19
CA VAL A 71 -5.98 -8.48 5.47
C VAL A 71 -6.17 -7.84 6.84
N ARG A 72 -5.11 -7.21 7.35
CA ARG A 72 -5.15 -6.39 8.55
C ARG A 72 -4.93 -4.93 8.17
N ILE A 73 -5.81 -4.05 8.66
CA ILE A 73 -5.63 -2.60 8.52
C ILE A 73 -4.53 -2.17 9.50
N ILE A 74 -3.49 -1.52 8.99
CA ILE A 74 -2.37 -1.02 9.82
C ILE A 74 -2.37 0.51 9.95
N GLY A 75 -3.21 1.21 9.18
CA GLY A 75 -3.31 2.67 9.23
C GLY A 75 -4.15 3.24 8.11
N ARG A 76 -4.36 4.55 8.17
CA ARG A 76 -4.95 5.35 7.10
C ARG A 76 -4.03 6.54 6.80
N PRO A 77 -3.74 6.85 5.53
CA PRO A 77 -3.05 8.09 5.21
C PRO A 77 -3.87 9.28 5.72
N ARG A 78 -3.20 10.24 6.38
CA ARG A 78 -3.78 11.52 6.74
C ARG A 78 -2.97 12.59 6.03
N TYR A 79 -3.61 13.29 5.10
CA TYR A 79 -3.00 14.41 4.40
C TYR A 79 -3.31 15.70 5.18
N GLU A 80 -2.28 16.47 5.48
CA GLU A 80 -2.40 17.80 6.07
C GLU A 80 -2.53 18.86 4.97
N LEU A 81 -3.57 18.73 4.15
CA LEU A 81 -3.93 19.74 3.17
C LEU A 81 -5.01 20.66 3.77
N PRO A 82 -5.01 21.96 3.46
CA PRO A 82 -6.17 22.80 3.67
C PRO A 82 -7.40 22.08 3.08
N ASP A 83 -8.48 22.00 3.87
CA ASP A 83 -9.75 21.34 3.51
C ASP A 83 -9.77 19.80 3.50
N ALA A 84 -8.68 19.11 3.85
CA ALA A 84 -8.66 17.64 3.95
C ALA A 84 -9.24 17.07 5.27
N SER A 85 -9.85 17.91 6.11
CA SER A 85 -10.47 17.54 7.40
C SER A 85 -11.96 17.19 7.32
N GLY A 86 -12.61 17.37 6.16
CA GLY A 86 -14.07 17.26 6.01
C GLY A 86 -14.64 15.85 5.85
N GLY A 87 -13.82 14.80 5.87
CA GLY A 87 -14.31 13.41 5.78
C GLY A 87 -14.81 12.92 7.14
N SER A 88 -16.07 13.21 7.46
CA SER A 88 -16.79 12.67 8.63
C SER A 88 -17.28 11.25 8.40
#